data_AF-A0A5B6ZVM1-F1
#
_entry.id   AF-A0A5B6ZVM1-F1
#
_cell.length_a   1.000
_cell.length_b   1.000
_cell.length_c   1.000
_cell.angle_alpha   90.00
_cell.angle_beta   90.00
_cell.angle_gamma   90.00
#
_symmetry.space_group_name_H-M   'P 1'
#
loop_
_entity.id
_entity.type
_entity.pdbx_description
1 polymer ?
#
loop_
_entity_poly.entity_id
_entity_poly.type
_entity_poly.pdbx_seq_one_letter_code
_entity_poly.pdbx_strand_id
1 'polypeptide(L)'
;MEEKLILRLELAVVRLEELSSGFRPGGLQANGGDAAALDPSIVAFDDLMAECVGRVSSAAEKIGGQVLDVTKVVAEAFSVQKELLITVKQTQKTDMAGLAEFLKPLNEVITKATALTEGRRSDFFNHLKTAADSLTALAWIAYTGKDCGMSMPIAHVE
;
A
#
# COMPACT_ATOMS: atom_id res chain seq x y z
N MET A 1 -24.59 43.47 21.12
CA MET A 1 -24.23 42.07 21.51
C MET A 1 -23.85 41.25 20.26
N GLU A 2 -24.51 41.49 19.14
CA GLU A 2 -24.28 40.82 17.85
C GLU A 2 -22.92 41.16 17.21
N GLU A 3 -22.45 42.41 17.27
CA GLU A 3 -21.13 42.78 16.69
C GLU A 3 -19.95 41.99 17.30
N LYS A 4 -20.00 41.72 18.60
CA LYS A 4 -18.97 40.91 19.27
C LYS A 4 -19.01 39.44 18.83
N LEU A 5 -20.18 38.94 18.44
CA LEU A 5 -20.34 37.58 17.93
C LEU A 5 -19.86 37.50 16.48
N ILE A 6 -20.20 38.50 15.67
CA ILE A 6 -19.74 38.62 14.28
C ILE A 6 -18.21 38.67 14.22
N LEU A 7 -17.57 39.52 15.04
CA LEU A 7 -16.11 39.61 15.11
C LEU A 7 -15.44 38.29 15.53
N ARG A 8 -16.09 37.51 16.41
CA ARG A 8 -15.58 36.19 16.82
C ARG A 8 -15.74 35.16 15.71
N LEU A 9 -16.82 35.22 14.94
CA LEU A 9 -16.98 34.35 13.78
C LEU A 9 -15.97 34.70 12.70
N GLU A 10 -15.80 35.98 12.37
CA GLU A 10 -14.83 36.43 11.37
C GLU A 10 -13.40 36.02 11.75
N LEU A 11 -13.01 36.16 13.02
CA LEU A 11 -11.72 35.67 13.52
C LEU A 11 -11.57 34.14 13.43
N ALA A 12 -12.63 33.39 13.72
CA ALA A 12 -12.62 31.94 13.60
C ALA A 12 -12.52 31.50 12.13
N VAL A 13 -13.17 32.21 11.20
CA VAL A 13 -13.08 31.96 9.76
C VAL A 13 -11.68 32.28 9.25
N VAL A 14 -11.07 33.42 9.60
CA VAL A 14 -9.69 33.74 9.20
C VAL A 14 -8.71 32.67 9.68
N ARG A 15 -8.82 32.23 10.94
CA ARG A 15 -7.98 31.15 11.47
C ARG A 15 -8.22 29.81 10.77
N LEU A 16 -9.46 29.52 10.37
CA LEU A 16 -9.80 28.32 9.62
C LEU A 16 -9.31 28.41 8.17
N GLU A 17 -9.34 29.58 7.57
CA GLU A 17 -8.81 29.85 6.23
C GLU A 17 -7.28 29.79 6.21
N GLU A 18 -6.60 30.26 7.25
CA GLU A 18 -5.16 30.07 7.44
C GLU A 18 -4.80 28.59 7.57
N LEU A 19 -5.55 27.82 8.35
CA LEU A 19 -5.39 26.36 8.43
C LEU A 19 -5.75 25.65 7.11
N SER A 20 -6.77 26.14 6.41
CA SER A 20 -7.23 25.61 5.12
C SER A 20 -6.33 26.02 3.96
N SER A 21 -5.54 27.10 4.08
CA SER A 21 -4.57 27.53 3.09
C SER A 21 -3.36 26.59 3.00
N GLY A 22 -3.23 25.68 3.97
CA GLY A 22 -2.38 24.48 3.88
C GLY A 22 -2.96 23.37 2.99
N PHE A 23 -4.23 23.46 2.58
CA PHE A 23 -4.88 22.48 1.70
C PHE A 23 -4.86 22.97 0.25
N ARG A 24 -3.70 22.78 -0.41
CA ARG A 24 -3.64 22.81 -1.87
C ARG A 24 -4.17 21.48 -2.42
N PRO A 25 -5.04 21.47 -3.45
CA PRO A 25 -5.30 20.26 -4.22
C PRO A 25 -4.06 19.99 -5.09
N GLY A 26 -3.05 19.35 -4.51
CA GLY A 26 -1.78 19.11 -5.20
C GLY A 26 -0.53 19.02 -4.32
N GLY A 27 -0.66 18.73 -3.03
CA GLY A 27 0.49 18.45 -2.18
C GLY A 27 0.08 17.63 -0.97
N LEU A 28 0.44 16.34 -0.97
CA LEU A 28 0.46 15.50 0.23
C LEU A 28 1.36 16.17 1.27
N GLN A 29 0.78 16.93 2.20
CA GLN A 29 1.52 17.33 3.40
C GLN A 29 1.47 16.19 4.41
N ALA A 30 2.62 15.54 4.49
CA ALA A 30 3.05 14.50 5.40
C ALA A 30 2.99 14.96 6.87
N ASN A 31 1.80 14.95 7.46
CA ASN A 31 1.68 15.01 8.93
C ASN A 31 0.77 13.90 9.50
N GLY A 32 0.02 13.20 8.64
CA GLY A 32 -0.66 11.93 8.97
C GLY A 32 0.12 10.68 8.50
N GLY A 33 1.11 10.85 7.63
CA GLY A 33 1.94 9.76 7.10
C GLY A 33 2.79 9.09 8.18
N ASP A 34 3.44 9.87 9.04
CA ASP A 34 4.29 9.33 10.11
C ASP A 34 3.49 8.52 11.14
N ALA A 35 2.30 8.98 11.51
CA ALA A 35 1.46 8.24 12.46
C ALA A 35 0.95 6.91 11.88
N ALA A 36 0.63 6.87 10.59
CA ALA A 36 0.19 5.64 9.92
C ALA A 36 1.36 4.68 9.63
N ALA A 37 2.55 5.20 9.32
CA ALA A 37 3.76 4.41 9.14
C ALA A 37 4.26 3.78 10.44
N LEU A 38 4.03 4.44 11.58
CA LEU A 38 4.36 3.93 12.92
C LEU A 38 3.30 2.97 13.50
N ASP A 39 2.25 2.68 12.73
CA ASP A 39 1.22 1.75 13.18
C ASP A 39 1.78 0.33 13.37
N PRO A 40 1.46 -0.38 14.47
CA PRO A 40 2.02 -1.70 14.74
C PRO A 40 1.85 -2.73 13.61
N SER A 41 0.75 -2.66 12.86
CA SER A 41 0.51 -3.57 11.72
C SER A 41 1.38 -3.22 10.50
N ILE A 42 1.72 -1.94 10.31
CA ILE A 42 2.64 -1.51 9.24
C ILE A 42 4.08 -1.86 9.62
N VAL A 43 4.45 -1.67 10.89
CA VAL A 43 5.77 -2.08 11.41
C VAL A 43 5.95 -3.60 11.29
N ALA A 44 4.93 -4.39 11.64
CA ALA A 44 5.00 -5.84 11.47
C ALA A 44 5.12 -6.27 10.00
N PHE A 45 4.54 -5.51 9.07
CA PHE A 45 4.70 -5.75 7.63
C PHE A 45 6.12 -5.40 7.17
N ASP A 46 6.72 -4.32 7.69
CA ASP A 46 8.13 -3.98 7.46
C ASP A 46 9.07 -5.07 7.94
N ASP A 47 8.85 -5.61 9.15
CA ASP A 47 9.64 -6.71 9.70
C ASP A 47 9.54 -7.96 8.80
N LEU A 48 8.33 -8.28 8.31
CA LEU A 48 8.12 -9.37 7.36
C LEU A 48 8.86 -9.14 6.03
N MET A 49 8.88 -7.90 5.52
CA MET A 49 9.65 -7.56 4.33
C MET A 49 11.15 -7.74 4.58
N ALA A 50 11.66 -7.22 5.69
CA ALA A 50 13.08 -7.33 6.05
C ALA A 50 13.52 -8.79 6.19
N GLU A 51 12.69 -9.64 6.81
CA GLU A 51 13.01 -11.06 6.99
C GLU A 51 12.83 -11.87 5.69
N CYS A 52 11.62 -11.88 5.12
CA CYS A 52 11.25 -12.78 4.04
C CYS A 52 11.77 -12.28 2.70
N VAL A 53 11.44 -11.02 2.34
CA VAL A 53 11.86 -10.42 1.06
C VAL A 53 13.37 -10.18 1.07
N GLY A 54 13.94 -9.80 2.23
CA GLY A 54 15.38 -9.69 2.42
C GLY A 54 16.10 -11.01 2.15
N ARG A 55 15.62 -12.13 2.71
CA ARG A 55 16.21 -13.47 2.49
C ARG A 55 16.17 -13.87 1.01
N VAL A 56 15.06 -13.63 0.32
CA VAL A 56 14.93 -13.93 -1.12
C VAL A 56 15.87 -13.04 -1.93
N SER A 57 15.95 -11.74 -1.61
CA SER A 57 16.86 -10.79 -2.25
C SER A 57 18.32 -11.20 -2.12
N SER A 58 18.77 -11.55 -0.91
CA SER A 58 20.15 -12.02 -0.68
C SER A 58 20.46 -13.33 -1.40
N ALA A 59 19.48 -14.22 -1.59
CA ALA A 59 19.67 -15.43 -2.40
C ALA A 59 19.78 -15.08 -3.90
N ALA A 60 18.92 -14.19 -4.40
CA ALA A 60 18.92 -13.75 -5.78
C ALA A 60 20.20 -12.99 -6.16
N GLU A 61 20.78 -12.20 -5.24
CA GLU A 61 22.08 -11.53 -5.42
C GLU A 61 23.22 -12.51 -5.70
N LYS A 62 23.21 -13.68 -5.06
CA LYS A 62 24.22 -14.74 -5.29
C LYS A 62 24.05 -15.42 -6.64
N ILE A 63 22.82 -15.48 -7.16
CA ILE A 63 22.50 -16.08 -8.46
C ILE A 63 22.78 -15.07 -9.60
N GLY A 64 22.38 -13.81 -9.40
CA GLY A 64 22.53 -12.73 -10.37
C GLY A 64 21.59 -12.84 -11.58
N GLY A 65 21.88 -12.03 -12.59
CA GLY A 65 21.16 -12.00 -13.87
C GLY A 65 19.65 -11.82 -13.73
N GLN A 66 18.89 -12.55 -14.55
CA GLN A 66 17.43 -12.42 -14.62
C GLN A 66 16.72 -12.80 -13.32
N VAL A 67 17.33 -13.66 -12.48
CA VAL A 67 16.77 -14.01 -11.17
C VAL A 67 16.85 -12.81 -10.23
N LEU A 68 17.98 -12.11 -10.20
CA LEU A 68 18.11 -10.86 -9.45
C LEU A 68 17.13 -9.79 -9.96
N ASP A 69 16.97 -9.67 -11.28
CA ASP A 69 16.09 -8.68 -11.87
C ASP A 69 14.61 -8.90 -11.51
N VAL A 70 14.10 -10.14 -11.60
CA VAL A 70 12.72 -10.42 -11.19
C VAL A 70 12.52 -10.26 -9.68
N THR A 71 13.52 -10.60 -8.86
CA THR A 71 13.44 -10.42 -7.40
C THR A 71 13.39 -8.96 -7.00
N LYS A 72 14.05 -8.04 -7.73
CA LYS A 72 13.89 -6.60 -7.51
C LYS A 72 12.45 -6.14 -7.75
N VAL A 73 11.77 -6.70 -8.76
CA VAL A 73 10.34 -6.42 -9.01
C VAL A 73 9.46 -6.99 -7.90
N VAL A 74 9.81 -8.15 -7.32
CA VAL A 74 9.13 -8.66 -6.12
C VAL A 74 9.28 -7.70 -4.94
N ALA A 75 10.49 -7.20 -4.68
CA ALA A 75 10.72 -6.24 -3.60
C ALA A 75 9.93 -4.94 -3.82
N GLU A 76 9.89 -4.43 -5.06
CA GLU A 76 9.05 -3.30 -5.46
C GLU A 76 7.56 -3.56 -5.19
N ALA A 77 7.05 -4.75 -5.52
CA ALA A 77 5.65 -5.10 -5.28
C ALA A 77 5.28 -5.06 -3.79
N PHE A 78 6.17 -5.55 -2.91
CA PHE A 78 5.97 -5.46 -1.46
C PHE A 78 6.03 -4.02 -0.94
N SER A 79 6.94 -3.19 -1.47
CA SER A 79 6.99 -1.77 -1.13
C SER A 79 5.71 -1.04 -1.56
N VAL A 80 5.21 -1.30 -2.77
CA VAL A 80 3.92 -0.76 -3.23
C VAL A 80 2.76 -1.25 -2.36
N GLN A 81 2.76 -2.54 -1.98
CA GLN A 81 1.76 -3.09 -1.07
C GLN A 81 1.75 -2.37 0.28
N LYS A 82 2.93 -2.06 0.84
CA LYS A 82 3.04 -1.29 2.09
C LYS A 82 2.41 0.08 1.96
N GLU A 83 2.69 0.80 0.88
CA GLU A 83 2.10 2.13 0.63
C GLU A 83 0.57 2.05 0.51
N LEU A 84 0.05 1.01 -0.15
CA LEU A 84 -1.39 0.76 -0.20
C LEU A 84 -1.95 0.46 1.21
N LEU A 85 -1.26 -0.33 2.02
CA LEU A 85 -1.66 -0.60 3.41
C LEU A 85 -1.64 0.64 4.29
N ILE A 86 -0.73 1.60 4.08
CA ILE A 86 -0.75 2.88 4.78
C ILE A 86 -1.95 3.71 4.30
N THR A 87 -2.15 3.79 2.98
CA THR A 87 -3.19 4.59 2.35
C THR A 87 -4.59 4.11 2.74
N VAL A 88 -4.82 2.79 2.82
CA VAL A 88 -6.15 2.24 3.17
C VAL A 88 -6.58 2.64 4.59
N LYS A 89 -5.65 2.85 5.53
CA LYS A 89 -5.98 3.30 6.90
C LYS A 89 -6.50 4.73 6.94
N GLN A 90 -6.20 5.52 5.91
CA GLN A 90 -6.57 6.92 5.79
C GLN A 90 -7.74 7.15 4.82
N THR A 91 -8.25 6.07 4.19
CA THR A 91 -9.24 6.15 3.12
C THR A 91 -10.54 5.46 3.52
N GLN A 92 -11.67 6.01 3.09
CA GLN A 92 -12.97 5.33 3.24
C GLN A 92 -13.11 4.21 2.20
N LYS A 93 -13.93 3.20 2.51
CA LYS A 93 -14.22 2.12 1.55
C LYS A 93 -14.81 2.72 0.27
N THR A 94 -14.13 2.51 -0.85
CA THR A 94 -14.58 2.95 -2.17
C THR A 94 -15.52 1.92 -2.80
N ASP A 95 -16.21 2.32 -3.87
CA ASP A 95 -16.92 1.40 -4.76
C ASP A 95 -15.94 0.56 -5.60
N MET A 96 -16.48 -0.29 -6.48
CA MET A 96 -15.67 -1.18 -7.32
C MET A 96 -14.73 -0.42 -8.26
N ALA A 97 -15.15 0.74 -8.77
CA ALA A 97 -14.33 1.57 -9.65
C ALA A 97 -13.16 2.20 -8.87
N GLY A 98 -13.43 2.74 -7.68
CA GLY A 98 -12.37 3.26 -6.81
C GLY A 98 -11.40 2.18 -6.32
N LEU A 99 -11.88 0.95 -6.08
CA LEU A 99 -11.00 -0.17 -5.71
C LEU A 99 -10.03 -0.53 -6.85
N ALA A 100 -10.51 -0.52 -8.10
CA ALA A 100 -9.65 -0.77 -9.25
C ALA A 100 -8.55 0.30 -9.40
N GLU A 101 -8.90 1.58 -9.22
CA GLU A 101 -7.91 2.67 -9.26
C GLU A 101 -6.94 2.60 -8.08
N PHE A 102 -7.43 2.26 -6.89
CA PHE A 102 -6.60 2.07 -5.70
C PHE A 102 -5.53 0.98 -5.90
N LEU A 103 -5.88 -0.15 -6.54
CA LEU A 103 -4.97 -1.27 -6.78
C LEU A 103 -4.06 -1.10 -7.99
N LYS A 104 -4.27 -0.04 -8.79
CA LYS A 104 -3.53 0.20 -10.03
C LYS A 104 -2.00 0.15 -9.85
N PRO A 105 -1.39 0.77 -8.82
CA PRO A 105 0.06 0.69 -8.64
C PRO A 105 0.57 -0.75 -8.49
N LEU A 106 -0.16 -1.61 -7.76
CA LEU A 106 0.21 -3.02 -7.61
C LEU A 106 0.05 -3.78 -8.93
N ASN A 107 -1.04 -3.53 -9.67
CA ASN A 107 -1.29 -4.17 -10.97
C ASN A 107 -0.21 -3.81 -12.01
N GLU A 108 0.31 -2.58 -11.99
CA GLU A 108 1.42 -2.16 -12.85
C GLU A 108 2.69 -2.96 -12.56
N VAL A 109 3.02 -3.19 -11.28
CA VAL A 109 4.19 -4.01 -10.89
C VAL A 109 3.99 -5.49 -11.25
N ILE A 110 2.79 -6.05 -11.08
CA ILE A 110 2.45 -7.42 -11.51
C ILE A 110 2.62 -7.56 -13.03
N THR A 111 2.17 -6.56 -13.80
CA THR A 111 2.32 -6.53 -15.25
C THR A 111 3.80 -6.48 -15.64
N LYS A 112 4.59 -5.65 -14.97
CA LYS A 112 6.04 -5.58 -15.15
C LYS A 112 6.73 -6.92 -14.89
N ALA A 113 6.36 -7.63 -13.82
CA ALA A 113 6.90 -8.95 -13.52
C ALA A 113 6.51 -9.98 -14.59
N THR A 114 5.26 -9.94 -15.06
CA THR A 114 4.75 -10.84 -16.11
C THR A 114 5.52 -10.65 -17.41
N ALA A 115 5.81 -9.41 -17.79
CA ALA A 115 6.60 -9.10 -18.99
C ALA A 115 8.01 -9.70 -18.97
N LEU A 116 8.62 -9.89 -17.78
CA LEU A 116 9.93 -10.56 -17.65
C LEU A 116 9.87 -12.06 -17.98
N THR A 117 8.67 -12.65 -18.01
CA THR A 117 8.46 -14.07 -18.37
C THR A 117 8.16 -14.29 -19.85
N GLU A 118 7.94 -13.21 -20.61
CA GLU A 118 7.57 -13.24 -22.02
C GLU A 118 8.79 -13.35 -22.94
N GLY A 119 8.56 -13.77 -24.18
CA GLY A 119 9.59 -13.87 -25.20
C GLY A 119 10.33 -15.21 -25.20
N ARG A 120 11.64 -15.17 -25.54
CA ARG A 120 12.46 -16.39 -25.63
C ARG A 120 12.59 -17.02 -24.25
N ARG A 121 12.32 -18.32 -24.16
CA ARG A 121 12.42 -19.09 -22.92
C ARG A 121 13.82 -18.94 -22.29
N SER A 122 13.83 -18.42 -21.07
CA SER A 122 15.01 -18.29 -20.21
C SER A 122 15.43 -19.64 -19.62
N ASP A 123 16.74 -19.80 -19.35
CA ASP A 123 17.26 -20.93 -18.55
C ASP A 123 16.77 -20.87 -17.09
N PHE A 124 16.35 -19.70 -16.62
CA PHE A 124 15.75 -19.48 -15.30
C PHE A 124 14.22 -19.40 -15.33
N PHE A 125 13.57 -19.90 -16.40
CA PHE A 125 12.13 -19.77 -16.62
C PHE A 125 11.28 -20.05 -15.38
N ASN A 126 11.56 -21.12 -14.63
CA ASN A 126 10.80 -21.45 -13.43
C ASN A 126 10.92 -20.38 -12.33
N HIS A 127 12.11 -19.79 -12.13
CA HIS A 127 12.29 -18.71 -11.15
C HIS A 127 11.48 -17.48 -11.54
N LEU A 128 11.56 -17.08 -12.82
CA LEU A 128 10.83 -15.92 -13.35
C LEU A 128 9.32 -16.13 -13.23
N LYS A 129 8.85 -17.32 -13.63
CA LYS A 129 7.42 -17.65 -13.63
C LYS A 129 6.86 -17.75 -12.21
N THR A 130 7.58 -18.41 -11.30
CA THR A 130 7.20 -18.48 -9.89
C THR A 130 7.12 -17.09 -9.26
N ALA A 131 8.12 -16.24 -9.50
CA ALA A 131 8.10 -14.87 -8.98
C ALA A 131 6.89 -14.09 -9.51
N ALA A 132 6.70 -14.05 -10.82
CA ALA A 132 5.61 -13.28 -11.44
C ALA A 132 4.21 -13.77 -11.02
N ASP A 133 3.95 -15.08 -11.09
CA ASP A 133 2.62 -15.63 -10.78
C ASP A 133 2.26 -15.46 -9.30
N SER A 134 3.25 -15.53 -8.41
CA SER A 134 3.05 -15.37 -6.97
C SER A 134 2.60 -13.97 -6.55
N LEU A 135 2.90 -12.93 -7.33
CA LEU A 135 2.57 -11.54 -6.97
C LEU A 135 1.06 -11.29 -6.91
N THR A 136 0.27 -12.11 -7.60
CA THR A 136 -1.21 -12.05 -7.51
C THR A 136 -1.72 -12.24 -6.08
N ALA A 137 -0.96 -12.92 -5.21
CA ALA A 137 -1.29 -13.06 -3.80
C ALA A 137 -1.31 -11.72 -3.03
N LEU A 138 -0.58 -10.70 -3.49
CA LEU A 138 -0.57 -9.38 -2.85
C LEU A 138 -1.90 -8.63 -3.01
N ALA A 139 -2.73 -9.03 -3.99
CA ALA A 139 -4.07 -8.47 -4.18
C ALA A 139 -5.08 -8.91 -3.09
N TRP A 140 -4.65 -9.61 -2.04
CA TRP A 140 -5.50 -10.03 -0.91
C TRP A 140 -6.25 -8.85 -0.25
N ILE A 141 -5.69 -7.64 -0.28
CA ILE A 141 -6.31 -6.40 0.23
C ILE A 141 -7.58 -5.98 -0.53
N ALA A 142 -7.81 -6.55 -1.72
CA ALA A 142 -9.02 -6.31 -2.50
C ALA A 142 -10.23 -7.12 -2.02
N TYR A 143 -9.99 -8.17 -1.22
CA TYR A 143 -11.04 -9.10 -0.80
C TYR A 143 -11.63 -8.64 0.53
N THR A 144 -12.91 -8.29 0.52
CA THR A 144 -13.68 -7.92 1.73
C THR A 144 -14.97 -8.72 1.78
N GLY A 145 -15.38 -9.19 2.97
CA GLY A 145 -16.58 -10.00 3.10
C GLY A 145 -16.61 -10.85 4.37
N LYS A 146 -17.76 -11.51 4.58
CA LYS A 146 -18.04 -12.35 5.77
C LYS A 146 -17.09 -13.55 5.90
N ASP A 147 -16.46 -13.93 4.80
CA ASP A 147 -15.54 -15.07 4.70
C ASP A 147 -14.07 -14.62 4.46
N CYS A 148 -13.77 -13.33 4.65
CA CYS A 148 -12.43 -12.77 4.46
C CYS A 148 -11.75 -12.52 5.82
N GLY A 149 -10.78 -13.36 6.18
CA GLY A 149 -10.00 -13.25 7.42
C GLY A 149 -10.51 -14.14 8.57
N MET A 150 -9.84 -14.05 9.72
CA MET A 150 -10.29 -14.73 10.94
C MET A 150 -11.61 -14.10 11.41
N SER A 151 -12.65 -14.89 11.64
CA SER A 151 -13.88 -14.42 12.26
C SER A 151 -13.54 -13.74 13.60
N MET A 152 -14.09 -12.56 13.85
CA MET A 152 -13.90 -11.92 15.15
C MET A 152 -14.39 -12.89 16.23
N PRO A 153 -13.63 -13.09 17.33
CA PRO A 153 -14.10 -13.91 18.45
C PRO A 153 -15.49 -13.43 18.82
N ILE A 154 -16.43 -14.36 18.91
CA ILE A 154 -17.82 -14.06 19.27
C ILE A 154 -17.75 -13.38 20.64
N ALA A 155 -18.05 -12.07 20.69
CA ALA A 155 -18.23 -11.37 21.93
C ALA A 155 -19.38 -12.07 22.63
N HIS A 156 -19.07 -12.87 23.65
CA HIS A 156 -20.07 -13.39 24.55
C HIS A 156 -20.61 -12.16 25.27
N VAL A 157 -21.82 -11.76 24.88
CA VAL A 157 -22.62 -10.79 25.63
C VAL A 157 -23.16 -11.53 26.84
N GLU A 158 -22.72 -11.15 28.04
CA GLU A 158 -23.51 -11.30 29.27
C GLU A 158 -24.12 -9.95 29.64
#